data_AF-A0A1H6K5G6-F1
#
_entry.id   AF-A0A1H6K5G6-F1
#
_cell.length_a   1.000
_cell.length_b   1.000
_cell.length_c   1.000
_cell.angle_alpha   90.00
_cell.angle_beta   90.00
_cell.angle_gamma   90.00
#
_symmetry.space_group_name_H-M   'P 1'
#
loop_
_entity.id
_entity.type
_entity.pdbx_description
1 polymer ?
#
loop_
_entity_poly.entity_id
_entity_poly.type
_entity_poly.pdbx_seq_one_letter_code
_entity_poly.pdbx_strand_id
1 'polypeptide(L)'
;MKYLIGGVAAALVIAGVVVVLLTRGDGDLSPDCQKAEHALRPLAGAMGEVISTLPADVTDEPLDRPAAAAAEAEDAAEIRTRAAAIESAALRAEVNTVADALEAISRSTLAPASAAPSREYFGAKTRLDNAIQAIVKACPGIGDEPPVRP
;
A
#
# COMPACT_ATOMS: atom_id res chain seq x y z
N MET A 1 -55.12 -19.25 3.74
CA MET A 1 -54.56 -18.89 5.06
C MET A 1 -54.35 -20.20 5.81
N LYS A 2 -53.19 -20.67 6.25
CA LYS A 2 -51.85 -20.14 6.55
C LYS A 2 -50.87 -21.33 6.37
N TYR A 3 -49.75 -21.14 5.67
CA TYR A 3 -48.61 -22.08 5.69
C TYR A 3 -47.58 -21.56 6.68
N LEU A 4 -47.19 -22.36 7.68
CA LEU A 4 -46.00 -22.08 8.49
C LEU A 4 -45.26 -23.38 8.84
N ILE A 5 -44.02 -23.44 8.34
CA ILE A 5 -42.78 -23.95 8.95
C ILE A 5 -42.47 -25.45 8.81
N GLY A 6 -41.31 -25.70 8.19
CA GLY A 6 -40.57 -26.97 8.19
C GLY A 6 -39.82 -27.14 6.86
N GLY A 7 -38.65 -26.58 6.59
CA GLY A 7 -37.62 -26.08 7.50
C GLY A 7 -36.38 -26.98 7.56
N VAL A 8 -36.02 -27.79 6.55
CA VAL A 8 -34.66 -28.30 6.32
C VAL A 8 -34.47 -28.68 4.84
N ALA A 9 -34.04 -27.75 3.99
CA ALA A 9 -33.63 -28.08 2.60
C ALA A 9 -32.53 -27.17 2.05
N ALA A 10 -31.72 -26.55 2.92
CA ALA A 10 -30.76 -25.51 2.54
C ALA A 10 -29.33 -25.79 3.04
N ALA A 11 -28.91 -27.05 3.12
CA ALA A 11 -27.58 -27.40 3.62
C ALA A 11 -26.65 -28.10 2.61
N LEU A 12 -27.11 -28.47 1.42
CA LEU A 12 -26.34 -29.38 0.53
C LEU A 12 -26.04 -28.85 -0.87
N VAL A 13 -26.16 -27.54 -1.11
CA VAL A 13 -25.67 -26.90 -2.36
C VAL A 13 -24.38 -26.09 -2.15
N ILE A 14 -23.98 -25.84 -0.90
CA ILE A 14 -22.79 -25.03 -0.60
C ILE A 14 -21.48 -25.80 -0.83
N ALA A 15 -21.50 -27.14 -0.78
CA ALA A 15 -20.28 -27.94 -0.96
C ALA A 15 -19.72 -27.92 -2.40
N GLY A 16 -20.55 -27.65 -3.42
CA GLY A 16 -20.09 -27.53 -4.80
C GLY A 16 -19.47 -26.17 -5.15
N VAL A 17 -19.85 -25.11 -4.43
CA VAL A 17 -19.37 -23.74 -4.69
C VAL A 17 -17.97 -23.51 -4.12
N VAL A 18 -17.60 -24.22 -3.05
CA VAL A 18 -16.27 -24.05 -2.44
C VAL A 18 -15.17 -24.72 -3.27
N VAL A 19 -15.45 -25.79 -4.02
CA VAL A 19 -14.44 -26.48 -4.83
C VAL A 19 -14.22 -25.81 -6.20
N VAL A 20 -15.21 -25.08 -6.72
CA VAL A 20 -15.07 -24.33 -7.99
C VAL A 20 -14.33 -23.00 -7.83
N LEU A 21 -14.11 -22.53 -6.60
CA LEU A 21 -13.23 -21.37 -6.32
C LEU A 21 -11.73 -21.71 -6.43
N LEU A 22 -11.35 -22.99 -6.50
CA LEU A 22 -9.95 -23.40 -6.64
C LEU A 22 -9.49 -23.54 -8.11
N THR A 23 -10.37 -23.23 -9.07
CA THR A 23 -10.10 -23.44 -10.51
C THR A 23 -10.31 -22.20 -11.38
N ARG A 24 -10.09 -20.99 -10.86
CA ARG A 24 -9.92 -19.80 -11.73
C ARG A 24 -8.46 -19.36 -11.70
N GLY A 25 -7.80 -19.55 -12.84
CA GLY A 25 -6.51 -18.94 -13.14
C GLY A 25 -6.65 -17.50 -13.63
N ASP A 26 -5.48 -16.92 -13.82
CA ASP A 26 -5.16 -15.71 -14.60
C ASP A 26 -5.45 -14.36 -13.91
N GLY A 27 -4.59 -13.98 -12.95
CA GLY A 27 -4.46 -12.60 -12.47
C GLY A 27 -4.18 -12.41 -10.97
N ASP A 28 -4.37 -13.43 -10.14
CA ASP A 28 -4.25 -13.27 -8.69
C ASP A 28 -2.78 -13.20 -8.25
N LEU A 29 -2.42 -12.05 -7.67
CA LEU A 29 -1.15 -11.86 -6.96
C LEU A 29 -0.89 -13.03 -6.00
N SER A 30 0.36 -13.47 -5.90
CA SER A 30 0.73 -14.47 -4.88
C SER A 30 0.32 -13.97 -3.48
N PRO A 31 0.08 -14.86 -2.50
CA PRO A 31 -0.35 -14.44 -1.16
C PRO A 31 0.57 -13.38 -0.51
N ASP A 32 1.88 -13.48 -0.73
CA ASP A 32 2.84 -12.46 -0.24
C ASP A 32 2.77 -11.16 -1.02
N CYS A 33 2.48 -11.21 -2.32
CA CYS A 33 2.25 -10.02 -3.12
C CYS A 33 0.95 -9.30 -2.73
N GLN A 34 -0.12 -10.02 -2.39
CA GLN A 34 -1.35 -9.43 -1.84
C GLN A 34 -1.09 -8.74 -0.49
N LYS A 35 -0.29 -9.36 0.38
CA LYS A 35 0.12 -8.77 1.66
C LYS A 35 1.00 -7.54 1.45
N ALA A 36 1.92 -7.56 0.48
CA ALA A 36 2.73 -6.41 0.14
C ALA A 36 1.89 -5.25 -0.42
N GLU A 37 0.97 -5.52 -1.34
CA GLU A 37 0.02 -4.52 -1.84
C GLU A 37 -0.81 -3.91 -0.70
N HIS A 38 -1.31 -4.76 0.21
CA HIS A 38 -2.05 -4.31 1.38
C HIS A 38 -1.20 -3.50 2.37
N ALA A 39 0.08 -3.87 2.52
CA ALA A 39 1.03 -3.14 3.36
C ALA A 39 1.37 -1.77 2.77
N LEU A 40 1.44 -1.65 1.45
CA LEU A 40 1.78 -0.41 0.74
C LEU A 40 0.57 0.51 0.51
N ARG A 41 -0.66 0.08 0.82
CA ARG A 41 -1.86 0.89 0.64
C ARG A 41 -1.81 2.29 1.29
N PRO A 42 -1.23 2.48 2.49
CA PRO A 42 -1.06 3.82 3.07
C PRO A 42 -0.24 4.76 2.18
N LEU A 43 0.70 4.22 1.39
CA LEU A 43 1.52 5.00 0.48
C LEU A 43 0.71 5.76 -0.57
N ALA A 44 -0.47 5.25 -0.98
CA ALA A 44 -1.34 5.95 -1.93
C ALA A 44 -1.85 7.29 -1.37
N GLY A 45 -2.03 7.40 -0.05
CA GLY A 45 -2.31 8.65 0.63
C GLY A 45 -1.05 9.53 0.75
N ALA A 46 0.07 8.93 1.18
CA ALA A 46 1.34 9.63 1.34
C ALA A 46 1.89 10.23 0.03
N MET A 47 1.71 9.58 -1.12
CA MET A 47 2.31 10.05 -2.39
C MET A 47 1.81 11.43 -2.81
N GLY A 48 0.58 11.82 -2.45
CA GLY A 48 0.09 13.19 -2.66
C GLY A 48 0.89 14.23 -1.86
N GLU A 49 1.18 13.93 -0.61
CA GLU A 49 1.93 14.78 0.33
C GLU A 49 3.44 14.80 -0.01
N VAL A 50 4.03 13.63 -0.29
CA VAL A 50 5.44 13.46 -0.66
C VAL A 50 5.79 14.18 -1.96
N ILE A 51 4.84 14.32 -2.89
CA ILE A 51 5.03 15.12 -4.13
C ILE A 51 4.93 16.61 -3.81
N SER A 52 4.06 17.01 -2.88
CA SER A 52 3.83 18.39 -2.46
C SER A 52 4.96 18.99 -1.61
N THR A 53 5.89 18.17 -1.11
CA THR A 53 7.08 18.61 -0.37
C THR A 53 8.25 19.08 -1.26
N LEU A 54 8.13 19.00 -2.58
CA LEU A 54 9.11 19.57 -3.50
C LEU A 54 9.06 21.11 -3.46
N PRO A 55 10.20 21.81 -3.58
CA PRO A 55 10.30 23.27 -3.44
C PRO A 55 9.73 24.04 -4.65
N ALA A 56 8.85 23.42 -5.44
CA ALA A 56 8.12 24.05 -6.51
C ALA A 56 6.65 23.66 -6.37
N ASP A 57 5.84 24.65 -6.00
CA ASP A 57 4.39 24.71 -6.14
C ASP A 57 3.84 23.67 -7.14
N VAL A 58 3.23 22.59 -6.65
CA VAL A 58 2.33 21.75 -7.46
C VAL A 58 0.90 21.86 -6.96
N THR A 59 0.70 22.34 -5.74
CA THR A 59 -0.60 22.68 -5.15
C THR A 59 -0.57 24.14 -4.72
N ASP A 60 -1.55 24.94 -5.14
CA ASP A 60 -1.73 26.34 -4.70
C ASP A 60 -2.05 26.44 -3.18
N GLU A 61 -2.20 25.32 -2.48
CA GLU A 61 -2.43 25.27 -1.03
C GLU A 61 -1.13 25.23 -0.22
N PRO A 62 -1.04 26.05 0.86
CA PRO A 62 0.06 25.96 1.79
C PRO A 62 0.04 24.62 2.52
N LEU A 63 1.08 23.82 2.34
CA LEU A 63 1.28 22.56 3.07
C LEU A 63 1.40 22.82 4.58
N ASP A 64 0.50 22.23 5.37
CA ASP A 64 0.68 22.09 6.83
C ASP A 64 1.76 21.05 7.10
N ARG A 65 3.02 21.49 7.10
CA ARG A 65 4.20 20.63 7.24
C ARG A 65 4.17 19.74 8.49
N PRO A 66 3.82 20.23 9.69
CA PRO A 66 3.64 19.37 10.86
C PRO A 66 2.62 18.25 10.63
N ALA A 67 1.46 18.56 10.05
CA ALA A 67 0.42 17.57 9.79
C ALA A 67 0.87 16.56 8.73
N ALA A 68 1.49 17.01 7.64
CA ALA A 68 2.03 16.16 6.58
C ALA A 68 3.13 15.22 7.11
N ALA A 69 4.08 15.75 7.89
CA ALA A 69 5.14 14.93 8.50
C ALA A 69 4.57 13.89 9.48
N ALA A 70 3.53 14.24 10.24
CA ALA A 70 2.86 13.30 11.13
C ALA A 70 2.17 12.16 10.35
N ALA A 71 1.45 12.50 9.28
CA ALA A 71 0.80 11.52 8.41
C ALA A 71 1.82 10.58 7.75
N GLU A 72 2.92 11.12 7.20
CA GLU A 72 4.00 10.31 6.60
C GLU A 72 4.63 9.34 7.63
N ALA A 73 4.82 9.77 8.87
CA ALA A 73 5.34 8.91 9.94
C ALA A 73 4.35 7.83 10.38
N GLU A 74 3.05 8.17 10.45
CA GLU A 74 1.98 7.21 10.74
C GLU A 74 1.88 6.14 9.64
N ASP A 75 1.92 6.55 8.38
CA ASP A 75 1.94 5.63 7.22
C ASP A 75 3.18 4.73 7.25
N ALA A 76 4.36 5.27 7.59
CA ALA A 76 5.58 4.48 7.73
C ALA A 76 5.44 3.41 8.83
N ALA A 77 4.84 3.76 9.97
CA ALA A 77 4.59 2.82 11.06
C ALA A 77 3.57 1.74 10.67
N GLU A 78 2.51 2.11 9.94
CA GLU A 78 1.50 1.19 9.44
C GLU A 78 2.08 0.21 8.41
N ILE A 79 2.85 0.70 7.43
CA ILE A 79 3.55 -0.12 6.44
C ILE A 79 4.45 -1.14 7.15
N ARG A 80 5.25 -0.70 8.13
CA ARG A 80 6.16 -1.59 8.89
C ARG A 80 5.39 -2.65 9.69
N THR A 81 4.26 -2.28 10.28
CA THR A 81 3.40 -3.21 11.03
C THR A 81 2.83 -4.29 10.11
N ARG A 82 2.35 -3.90 8.92
CA ARG A 82 1.76 -4.83 7.94
C ARG A 82 2.82 -5.70 7.25
N ALA A 83 4.02 -5.18 7.06
CA ALA A 83 5.14 -5.93 6.48
C ALA A 83 5.45 -7.22 7.27
N ALA A 84 5.23 -7.24 8.59
CA ALA A 84 5.45 -8.40 9.44
C ALA A 84 4.67 -9.65 8.99
N ALA A 85 3.55 -9.48 8.27
CA ALA A 85 2.73 -10.59 7.78
C ALA A 85 3.27 -11.22 6.48
N ILE A 86 4.15 -10.54 5.74
CA ILE A 86 4.72 -11.03 4.46
C ILE A 86 5.72 -12.14 4.78
N GLU A 87 5.61 -13.33 4.19
CA GLU A 87 6.49 -14.47 4.52
C GLU A 87 7.85 -14.40 3.81
N SER A 88 7.85 -13.99 2.54
CA SER A 88 9.05 -13.76 1.74
C SER A 88 9.94 -12.71 2.40
N ALA A 89 11.09 -13.16 2.91
CA ALA A 89 12.05 -12.28 3.58
C ALA A 89 12.56 -11.16 2.65
N ALA A 90 12.75 -11.47 1.35
CA ALA A 90 13.17 -10.48 0.37
C ALA A 90 12.08 -9.42 0.14
N LEU A 91 10.82 -9.84 -0.07
CA LEU A 91 9.72 -8.90 -0.28
C LEU A 91 9.44 -8.06 0.98
N ARG A 92 9.49 -8.68 2.15
CA ARG A 92 9.40 -8.00 3.44
C ARG A 92 10.48 -6.94 3.62
N ALA A 93 11.72 -7.24 3.21
CA ALA A 93 12.82 -6.28 3.30
C ALA A 93 12.61 -5.06 2.39
N GLU A 94 12.09 -5.26 1.18
CA GLU A 94 11.76 -4.15 0.28
C GLU A 94 10.61 -3.30 0.83
N VAL A 95 9.55 -3.92 1.37
CA VAL A 95 8.44 -3.18 2.01
C VAL A 95 8.91 -2.40 3.25
N ASN A 96 9.83 -2.96 4.04
CA ASN A 96 10.44 -2.23 5.15
C ASN A 96 11.33 -1.07 4.65
N THR A 97 12.01 -1.23 3.51
CA THR A 97 12.79 -0.16 2.89
C THR A 97 11.88 1.01 2.47
N VAL A 98 10.66 0.73 2.01
CA VAL A 98 9.64 1.75 1.76
C VAL A 98 9.27 2.50 3.05
N ALA A 99 8.98 1.80 4.14
CA ALA A 99 8.67 2.41 5.42
C ALA A 99 9.83 3.28 5.97
N ASP A 100 11.07 2.81 5.86
CA ASP A 100 12.26 3.55 6.31
C ASP A 100 12.53 4.79 5.46
N ALA A 101 12.27 4.70 4.15
CA ALA A 101 12.37 5.86 3.26
C ALA A 101 11.30 6.90 3.57
N LEU A 102 10.06 6.49 3.84
CA LEU A 102 8.97 7.40 4.20
C LEU A 102 9.21 8.10 5.55
N GLU A 103 9.72 7.38 6.55
CA GLU A 103 10.16 7.96 7.82
C GLU A 103 11.28 9.00 7.64
N ALA A 104 12.22 8.77 6.72
CA ALA A 104 13.26 9.76 6.43
C ALA A 104 12.71 11.00 5.69
N ILE A 105 11.69 10.81 4.86
CA ILE A 105 10.96 11.90 4.20
C ILE A 105 10.21 12.73 5.23
N SER A 106 9.47 12.11 6.17
CA SER A 106 8.72 12.82 7.22
C SER A 106 9.57 13.79 8.04
N ARG A 107 10.78 13.37 8.41
CA ARG A 107 11.73 14.24 9.11
C ARG A 107 12.19 15.42 8.24
N SER A 108 12.28 15.23 6.93
CA SER A 108 12.65 16.27 5.98
C SER A 108 11.49 17.22 5.68
N THR A 109 10.24 16.73 5.71
CA THR A 109 9.01 17.52 5.53
C THR A 109 8.87 18.64 6.56
N LEU A 110 9.45 18.48 7.76
CA LEU A 110 9.48 19.51 8.79
C LEU A 110 10.37 20.72 8.44
N ALA A 111 11.23 20.64 7.43
CA ALA A 111 12.09 21.75 7.03
C ALA A 111 11.28 22.92 6.44
N PRO A 112 11.70 24.19 6.63
CA PRO A 112 11.00 25.35 6.06
C PRO A 112 10.91 25.30 4.52
N ALA A 113 9.87 25.91 3.95
CA ALA A 113 9.65 25.98 2.49
C ALA A 113 10.85 26.53 1.72
N SER A 114 11.51 27.52 2.31
CA SER A 114 12.64 28.23 1.73
C SER A 114 13.94 27.43 1.79
N ALA A 115 13.97 26.32 2.53
CA ALA A 115 15.11 25.44 2.56
C ALA A 115 15.09 24.53 1.33
N ALA A 116 16.22 24.44 0.63
CA ALA A 116 16.39 23.41 -0.38
C ALA A 116 16.26 22.02 0.27
N PRO A 117 15.63 21.03 -0.41
CA PRO A 117 15.54 19.68 0.11
C PRO A 117 16.92 19.12 0.42
N SER A 118 17.03 18.43 1.56
CA SER A 118 18.30 17.90 2.03
C SER A 118 18.80 16.75 1.13
N ARG A 119 20.11 16.46 1.17
CA ARG A 119 20.66 15.26 0.53
C ARG A 119 20.01 13.99 1.09
N GLU A 120 19.61 14.00 2.35
CA GLU A 120 18.90 12.90 3.00
C GLU A 120 17.53 12.67 2.37
N TYR A 121 16.76 13.73 2.10
CA TYR A 121 15.47 13.66 1.40
C TYR A 121 15.63 13.01 0.03
N PHE A 122 16.56 13.51 -0.80
CA PHE A 122 16.77 12.93 -2.13
C PHE A 122 17.22 11.47 -2.06
N GLY A 123 18.11 11.14 -1.11
CA GLY A 123 18.52 9.77 -0.88
C GLY A 123 17.36 8.86 -0.44
N ALA A 124 16.45 9.37 0.39
CA ALA A 124 15.25 8.65 0.82
C ALA A 124 14.29 8.43 -0.36
N LYS A 125 14.03 9.45 -1.18
CA LYS A 125 13.20 9.33 -2.38
C LYS A 125 13.77 8.31 -3.37
N THR A 126 15.07 8.34 -3.65
CA THR A 126 15.70 7.33 -4.50
C THR A 126 15.56 5.91 -3.94
N ARG A 127 15.68 5.74 -2.61
CA ARG A 127 15.46 4.41 -1.98
C ARG A 127 14.01 3.96 -2.09
N LEU A 128 13.06 4.87 -1.87
CA LEU A 128 11.63 4.62 -2.03
C LEU A 128 11.31 4.13 -3.45
N ASP A 129 11.74 4.88 -4.46
CA ASP A 129 11.49 4.55 -5.87
C ASP A 129 12.10 3.21 -6.25
N ASN A 130 13.34 2.94 -5.82
CA ASN A 130 14.02 1.66 -6.08
C ASN A 130 13.31 0.48 -5.42
N ALA A 131 12.87 0.63 -4.16
CA ALA A 131 12.14 -0.41 -3.44
C ALA A 131 10.78 -0.71 -4.09
N ILE A 132 10.03 0.34 -4.48
CA ILE A 132 8.77 0.17 -5.23
C ILE A 132 9.02 -0.58 -6.54
N GLN A 133 10.06 -0.21 -7.30
CA GLN A 133 10.41 -0.92 -8.53
C GLN A 133 10.80 -2.39 -8.27
N ALA A 134 11.51 -2.67 -7.19
CA ALA A 134 11.86 -4.03 -6.81
C ALA A 134 10.60 -4.86 -6.46
N ILE A 135 9.66 -4.26 -5.73
CA ILE A 135 8.38 -4.87 -5.36
C ILE A 135 7.53 -5.16 -6.60
N VAL A 136 7.37 -4.18 -7.51
CA VAL A 136 6.60 -4.37 -8.76
C VAL A 136 7.23 -5.44 -9.65
N LYS A 137 8.56 -5.51 -9.71
CA LYS A 137 9.27 -6.59 -10.43
C LYS A 137 9.05 -7.96 -9.80
N ALA A 138 9.04 -8.04 -8.46
CA ALA A 138 8.81 -9.29 -7.73
C ALA A 138 7.33 -9.72 -7.75
N CYS A 139 6.42 -8.77 -7.85
CA CYS A 139 4.98 -8.95 -7.80
C CYS A 139 4.31 -8.23 -8.99
N PRO A 140 4.38 -8.82 -10.19
CA PRO A 140 3.69 -8.28 -11.36
C PRO A 140 2.18 -8.22 -11.09
N GLY A 141 1.57 -7.04 -11.24
CA GLY A 141 0.14 -6.80 -10.99
C GLY A 141 -0.18 -6.01 -9.72
N ILE A 142 0.81 -5.68 -8.88
CA ILE A 142 0.59 -4.74 -7.76
C ILE A 142 0.25 -3.36 -8.32
N GLY A 143 -0.89 -2.80 -7.89
CA GLY A 143 -1.37 -1.48 -8.30
C GLY A 143 -2.23 -1.49 -9.56
N ASP A 144 -2.47 -2.65 -10.19
CA ASP A 144 -3.40 -2.75 -11.30
C ASP A 144 -4.85 -2.62 -10.79
N GLU A 145 -5.67 -1.84 -11.50
CA GLU A 145 -7.09 -1.74 -11.22
C GLU A 145 -7.76 -3.08 -11.62
N PRO A 146 -8.59 -3.69 -10.75
CA PRO A 146 -9.25 -4.94 -11.10
C PRO A 146 -10.10 -4.71 -12.36
N PRO A 147 -10.13 -5.67 -13.31
CA PRO A 147 -10.84 -5.47 -14.56
C PRO A 147 -12.31 -5.10 -14.28
N VAL A 148 -12.73 -3.92 -14.73
CA VAL A 148 -14.11 -3.47 -14.65
C VAL A 148 -14.96 -4.45 -15.45
N ARG A 149 -15.68 -5.31 -14.74
CA ARG A 149 -16.54 -6.33 -15.36
C ARG A 149 -17.81 -5.62 -15.87
N PRO A 150 -18.17 -5.76 -17.18
CA PRO A 150 -19.36 -5.12 -17.75
C PRO A 150 -20.67 -5.70 -17.20
#